data_AF-A0A660LKA5-F1
#
_entry.id   AF-A0A660LKA5-F1
#
_cell.length_a   1.000
_cell.length_b   1.000
_cell.length_c   1.000
_cell.angle_alpha   90.00
_cell.angle_beta   90.00
_cell.angle_gamma   90.00
#
_symmetry.space_group_name_H-M   'P 1'
#
loop_
_entity.id
_entity.type
_entity.pdbx_description
1 polymer ?
#
loop_
_entity_poly.entity_id
_entity_poly.type
_entity_poly.pdbx_seq_one_letter_code
_entity_poly.pdbx_strand_id
1 'polypeptide(L)'
;MPLFDLSTGDDGAIHAAVKALISELEADDLLDYRTRLLTTVMESTARALDYGLRAPKVSVATTQLARQLLDGIEMLPKPPAKTGTVFDTLPDVIAAATKAALATRSL
;
A
#
# COMPACT_ATOMS: atom_id res chain seq x y z
N MET A 1 17.81 -6.45 28.96
CA MET A 1 16.65 -6.95 28.19
C MET A 1 16.44 -6.01 27.02
N PRO A 2 16.31 -6.50 25.77
CA PRO A 2 15.90 -5.63 24.68
C PRO A 2 14.49 -5.09 24.98
N LEU A 3 14.28 -3.80 24.73
CA LEU A 3 13.06 -3.05 25.09
C LEU A 3 11.84 -3.45 24.25
N PHE A 4 12.02 -4.24 23.20
CA PHE A 4 10.96 -4.70 22.30
C PHE A 4 11.21 -6.17 21.96
N ASP A 5 10.43 -7.06 22.56
CA ASP A 5 10.28 -8.43 22.10
C ASP A 5 9.20 -8.43 21.01
N LEU A 6 9.63 -8.51 19.75
CA LEU A 6 8.78 -8.49 18.56
C LEU A 6 8.26 -9.89 18.19
N SER A 7 8.06 -10.76 19.16
CA SER A 7 7.57 -12.13 18.92
C SER A 7 6.11 -12.14 18.44
N THR A 8 5.97 -12.36 17.12
CA THR A 8 4.95 -13.19 16.44
C THR A 8 3.55 -13.20 17.04
N GLY A 9 2.94 -12.03 17.20
CA GLY A 9 1.50 -11.90 17.40
C GLY A 9 0.87 -11.36 16.13
N ASP A 10 -0.19 -12.02 15.67
CA ASP A 10 -1.05 -11.70 14.52
C ASP A 10 -0.89 -10.26 14.00
N ASP A 11 -0.54 -10.14 12.71
CA ASP A 11 -0.27 -8.86 12.06
C ASP A 11 -1.42 -7.90 12.36
N GLY A 12 -1.13 -6.82 13.08
CA GLY A 12 -2.14 -5.84 13.42
C GLY A 12 -2.64 -5.11 12.17
N ALA A 13 -3.80 -4.48 12.27
CA ALA A 13 -4.47 -3.88 11.12
C ALA A 13 -3.61 -2.83 10.42
N ILE A 14 -2.75 -2.12 11.15
CA ILE A 14 -1.88 -1.09 10.59
C ILE A 14 -0.73 -1.73 9.82
N HIS A 15 -0.05 -2.73 10.40
CA HIS A 15 1.02 -3.47 9.73
C HIS A 15 0.51 -4.17 8.46
N ALA A 16 -0.68 -4.78 8.52
CA ALA A 16 -1.30 -5.40 7.35
C ALA A 16 -1.59 -4.38 6.23
N ALA A 17 -2.13 -3.20 6.57
CA ALA A 17 -2.42 -2.15 5.60
C ALA A 17 -1.13 -1.57 4.96
N VAL A 18 -0.09 -1.34 5.75
CA VAL A 18 1.21 -0.86 5.26
C VAL A 18 1.85 -1.89 4.32
N LYS A 19 1.77 -3.18 4.67
CA LYS A 19 2.28 -4.26 3.82
C LYS A 19 1.53 -4.38 2.49
N ALA A 20 0.21 -4.20 2.51
CA ALA A 20 -0.60 -4.15 1.29
C ALA A 20 -0.18 -2.99 0.38
N LEU A 21 -0.03 -1.79 0.95
CA LEU A 21 0.43 -0.60 0.21
C LEU A 21 1.82 -0.82 -0.42
N ILE A 22 2.77 -1.37 0.34
CA ILE A 22 4.11 -1.68 -0.18
C ILE A 22 4.03 -2.69 -1.34
N SER A 23 3.22 -3.73 -1.18
CA SER A 23 3.02 -4.75 -2.21
C SER A 23 2.43 -4.17 -3.51
N GLU A 24 1.50 -3.21 -3.40
CA GLU A 24 0.96 -2.49 -4.56
C GLU A 24 2.04 -1.64 -5.25
N LEU A 25 2.86 -0.92 -4.49
CA LEU A 25 3.96 -0.11 -5.05
C LEU A 25 5.06 -0.96 -5.70
N GLU A 26 5.33 -2.16 -5.16
CA GLU A 26 6.23 -3.13 -5.79
C GLU A 26 5.66 -3.71 -7.08
N ALA A 27 4.36 -4.02 -7.11
CA ALA A 27 3.70 -4.54 -8.30
C ALA A 27 3.71 -3.54 -9.46
N ASP A 28 3.63 -2.25 -9.16
CA ASP A 28 3.67 -1.16 -10.14
C ASP A 28 5.12 -0.70 -10.47
N ASP A 29 6.16 -1.37 -9.93
CA ASP A 29 7.59 -1.04 -10.07
C ASP A 29 7.93 0.43 -9.73
N LEU A 30 7.22 0.99 -8.74
CA LEU A 30 7.35 2.39 -8.35
C LEU A 30 8.42 2.63 -7.27
N LEU A 31 9.00 1.56 -6.71
CA LEU A 31 9.97 1.65 -5.62
C LEU A 31 11.41 1.76 -6.11
N ASP A 32 11.98 2.96 -5.97
CA ASP A 32 13.41 3.21 -6.11
C ASP A 32 14.24 2.68 -4.91
N TYR A 33 15.57 2.76 -4.99
CA TYR A 33 16.46 2.26 -3.93
C TYR A 33 16.23 2.96 -2.57
N ARG A 34 15.90 4.25 -2.56
CA ARG A 34 15.69 5.03 -1.33
C ARG A 34 14.35 4.69 -0.68
N THR A 35 13.31 4.52 -1.47
CA THR A 35 11.95 4.19 -1.03
C THR A 35 11.86 2.74 -0.56
N ARG A 36 12.62 1.79 -1.14
CA ARG A 36 12.77 0.42 -0.59
C ARG A 36 13.35 0.40 0.83
N LEU A 37 14.26 1.30 1.16
CA LEU A 37 14.76 1.40 2.54
C LEU A 37 13.67 1.97 3.47
N LEU A 38 12.89 2.93 2.97
CA LEU A 38 11.77 3.52 3.70
C LEU A 38 10.68 2.48 4.01
N THR A 39 10.37 1.57 3.07
CA THR A 39 9.36 0.52 3.30
C THR A 39 9.71 -0.38 4.48
N THR A 40 10.98 -0.76 4.64
CA THR A 40 11.45 -1.56 5.78
C THR A 40 11.24 -0.84 7.12
N VAL A 41 11.51 0.47 7.17
CA VAL A 41 11.30 1.29 8.36
C VAL A 41 9.80 1.45 8.65
N MET A 42 8.98 1.60 7.60
CA MET A 42 7.53 1.72 7.73
C MET A 42 6.90 0.44 8.28
N GLU A 43 7.29 -0.74 7.79
CA GLU A 43 6.81 -2.02 8.33
C GLU A 43 7.15 -2.18 9.82
N SER A 44 8.40 -1.90 10.20
CA SER A 44 8.83 -1.96 11.59
C SER A 44 8.05 -0.97 12.47
N THR A 45 7.79 0.24 11.97
CA THR A 45 7.05 1.27 12.70
C THR A 45 5.58 0.90 12.84
N ALA A 46 4.97 0.36 11.79
CA ALA A 46 3.58 -0.09 11.79
C ALA A 46 3.37 -1.23 12.81
N ARG A 47 4.29 -2.19 12.87
CA ARG A 47 4.26 -3.27 13.88
C ARG A 47 4.39 -2.75 15.31
N ALA A 48 5.30 -1.80 15.54
CA ALA A 48 5.46 -1.16 16.83
C ALA A 48 4.21 -0.34 17.24
N LEU A 49 3.55 0.27 16.26
CA LEU A 49 2.33 1.03 16.48
C LEU A 49 1.16 0.12 16.85
N ASP A 50 0.96 -0.99 16.14
CA ASP A 50 -0.05 -2.00 16.48
C ASP A 50 0.15 -2.54 17.90
N TYR A 51 1.40 -2.80 18.30
CA TYR A 51 1.70 -3.20 19.68
C TYR A 51 1.40 -2.08 20.69
N GLY A 52 1.84 -0.86 20.40
CA GLY A 52 1.65 0.29 21.29
C GLY A 52 0.18 0.67 21.49
N LEU A 53 -0.68 0.44 20.49
CA LEU A 53 -2.11 0.70 20.55
C LEU A 53 -2.91 -0.38 21.30
N ARG A 54 -2.34 -1.57 21.52
CA ARG A 54 -2.93 -2.59 22.40
C ARG A 54 -2.83 -2.22 23.88
N ALA A 55 -2.00 -1.25 24.25
CA ALA A 55 -1.86 -0.79 25.63
C ALA A 55 -3.11 0.00 26.09
N PRO A 56 -3.54 -0.14 27.36
CA PRO A 56 -4.72 0.56 27.89
C PRO A 56 -4.54 2.09 27.94
N LYS A 57 -3.30 2.58 27.87
CA LYS A 57 -2.97 4.00 27.73
C LYS A 57 -1.98 4.17 26.59
N VAL A 58 -2.37 4.92 25.57
CA VAL A 58 -1.49 5.24 24.44
C VAL A 58 -0.39 6.18 24.92
N SER A 59 0.86 5.78 24.69
CA SER A 59 2.02 6.58 25.11
C SER A 59 2.31 7.71 24.13
N VAL A 60 3.00 8.76 24.59
CA VAL A 60 3.50 9.83 23.71
C VAL A 60 4.42 9.25 22.62
N ALA A 61 5.22 8.24 22.95
CA ALA A 61 6.08 7.56 21.97
C ALA A 61 5.26 6.89 20.87
N THR A 62 4.14 6.23 21.22
CA THR A 62 3.22 5.62 20.26
C THR A 62 2.62 6.67 19.32
N THR A 63 2.23 7.82 19.85
CA THR A 63 1.72 8.94 19.02
C THR A 63 2.79 9.52 18.10
N GLN A 64 4.04 9.60 18.55
CA GLN A 64 5.14 10.06 17.69
C GLN A 64 5.46 9.06 16.58
N LEU A 65 5.40 7.75 16.85
CA LEU A 65 5.54 6.72 15.82
C LEU A 65 4.41 6.79 14.79
N ALA A 66 3.18 7.07 15.21
CA ALA A 66 2.06 7.29 14.28
C ALA A 66 2.32 8.48 13.35
N ARG A 67 2.85 9.59 13.88
CA ARG A 67 3.21 10.76 13.08
C ARG A 67 4.33 10.43 12.09
N GLN A 68 5.41 9.78 12.54
CA GLN A 68 6.51 9.38 11.67
C GLN A 68 6.06 8.43 10.55
N LEU A 69 5.11 7.54 10.84
CA LEU A 69 4.52 6.67 9.83
C LEU A 69 3.72 7.46 8.79
N LEU A 70 2.91 8.44 9.21
CA LEU A 70 2.18 9.33 8.30
C LEU A 70 3.13 10.15 7.43
N ASP A 71 4.15 10.76 8.02
CA ASP A 71 5.17 11.53 7.28
C ASP A 71 5.90 10.63 6.26
N GLY A 72 6.17 9.37 6.61
CA GLY A 72 6.75 8.39 5.71
C GLY A 72 5.84 8.03 4.53
N ILE A 73 4.54 7.87 4.78
CA ILE A 73 3.53 7.62 3.72
C ILE A 73 3.48 8.79 2.74
N GLU A 74 3.54 10.04 3.21
CA GLU A 74 3.52 11.22 2.33
C GLU A 74 4.75 11.32 1.42
N MET A 75 5.87 10.72 1.83
CA MET A 75 7.09 10.66 1.02
C MET A 75 7.10 9.53 -0.01
N LEU A 76 6.15 8.59 0.04
CA LEU A 76 6.06 7.53 -0.95
C LEU A 76 5.65 8.09 -2.32
N PRO A 77 6.14 7.48 -3.41
CA PRO A 77 5.71 7.83 -4.74
C PRO A 77 4.20 7.60 -4.83
N LYS A 78 3.47 8.64 -5.23
CA LYS A 78 2.04 8.48 -5.50
C LYS A 78 1.91 7.59 -6.73
N PRO A 79 1.12 6.50 -6.67
CA PRO A 79 0.83 5.76 -7.88
C PRO A 79 0.27 6.75 -8.91
N PRO A 80 0.67 6.63 -10.19
CA PRO A 80 0.11 7.49 -11.23
C PRO A 80 -1.40 7.43 -11.07
N ALA A 81 -2.04 8.60 -11.01
CA ALA A 81 -3.49 8.63 -11.01
C ALA A 81 -3.92 7.72 -12.16
N LYS A 82 -4.85 6.79 -11.91
CA LYS A 82 -5.51 6.03 -12.97
C LYS A 82 -6.41 6.97 -13.78
N THR A 83 -5.87 8.11 -14.21
CA THR A 83 -6.34 8.95 -15.30
C THR A 83 -5.84 8.34 -16.60
N GLY A 84 -6.23 7.10 -16.86
CA GLY A 84 -6.74 6.81 -18.18
C GLY A 84 -8.16 7.34 -18.12
N THR A 85 -8.44 8.44 -18.82
CA THR A 85 -9.81 8.94 -18.85
C THR A 85 -10.71 7.80 -19.30
N VAL A 86 -11.94 7.69 -18.78
CA VAL A 86 -12.91 6.70 -19.29
C VAL A 86 -12.99 6.77 -20.82
N PHE A 87 -12.70 7.94 -21.40
CA PHE A 87 -12.63 8.23 -22.83
C PHE A 87 -11.44 7.61 -23.59
N ASP A 88 -10.28 7.38 -22.96
CA ASP A 88 -9.11 6.77 -23.63
C ASP A 88 -9.31 5.28 -23.91
N THR A 89 -10.16 4.61 -23.11
CA THR A 89 -10.47 3.18 -23.27
C THR A 89 -11.74 2.91 -24.08
N LEU A 90 -12.56 3.93 -24.37
CA LEU A 90 -13.76 3.78 -25.20
C LEU A 90 -13.46 3.21 -26.59
N PRO A 91 -12.41 3.64 -27.33
CA PRO A 91 -12.10 3.08 -28.64
C PRO A 91 -11.79 1.58 -28.57
N ASP A 92 -11.03 1.15 -27.55
CA ASP A 92 -10.64 -0.24 -27.35
C ASP A 92 -11.83 -1.11 -26.93
N VAL A 93 -12.71 -0.58 -26.08
CA VAL A 93 -13.95 -1.25 -25.66
C VAL A 93 -14.90 -1.40 -26.85
N ILE A 94 -15.05 -0.36 -27.69
CA ILE A 94 -15.87 -0.42 -28.91
C ILE A 94 -15.27 -1.43 -29.91
N ALA A 95 -13.95 -1.43 -30.10
CA ALA A 95 -13.27 -2.37 -30.98
C ALA A 95 -13.46 -3.82 -30.50
N ALA A 96 -13.32 -4.07 -29.19
CA ALA A 96 -13.53 -5.38 -28.59
C ALA A 96 -14.99 -5.85 -28.73
N ALA A 97 -15.96 -4.98 -28.45
CA ALA A 97 -17.39 -5.29 -28.60
C ALA A 97 -17.77 -5.56 -30.07
N THR A 98 -17.21 -4.78 -31.01
CA THR A 98 -17.45 -4.96 -32.45
C THR A 98 -16.86 -6.27 -32.96
N LYS A 99 -15.64 -6.62 -32.51
CA LYS A 99 -15.01 -7.91 -32.83
C LYS A 99 -15.83 -9.09 -32.29
N ALA A 100 -16.34 -8.99 -31.08
CA ALA A 100 -17.20 -10.00 -30.49
C ALA A 100 -18.51 -10.15 -31.28
N ALA A 101 -19.16 -9.05 -31.67
CA ALA A 101 -20.40 -9.08 -32.45
C ALA A 101 -20.21 -9.67 -33.86
N LEU A 102 -19.08 -9.38 -34.52
CA LEU A 102 -18.74 -9.94 -35.83
C LEU A 102 -18.42 -11.44 -35.75
N ALA A 103 -17.76 -11.90 -34.68
CA ALA A 103 -17.48 -13.32 -34.46
C ALA A 103 -18.76 -14.14 -34.25
N THR A 104 -19.77 -13.58 -33.56
CA THR A 104 -21.06 -14.23 -33.36
C THR A 104 -21.89 -14.32 -34.65
N ARG A 105 -21.60 -13.50 -35.67
CA ARG A 105 -22.34 -13.46 -36.94
C ARG A 105 -21.74 -14.35 -38.04
N SER A 106 -20.62 -15.06 -37.79
CA SER A 106 -20.00 -15.96 -38.77
C SER A 106 -20.47 -17.43 -38.66
N LEU A 107 -21.68 -17.66 -38.16
CA LEU A 107 -22.37 -18.96 -38.20
C LEU A 107 -23.59 -18.87 -39.13
#